data_AF-A0AAJ0EFX2-F1
#
_entry.id   AF-A0AAJ0EFX2-F1
#
_cell.length_a   1.000
_cell.length_b   1.000
_cell.length_c   1.000
_cell.angle_alpha   90.00
_cell.angle_beta   90.00
_cell.angle_gamma   90.00
#
_symmetry.space_group_name_H-M   'P 1'
#
loop_
_entity.id
_entity.type
_entity.pdbx_description
1 polymer ?
#
loop_
_entity_poly.entity_id
_entity_poly.type
_entity_poly.pdbx_seq_one_letter_code
_entity_poly.pdbx_strand_id
1 'polypeptide(L)'
;MKFDTSLLVDEVWNARRDSRHEPSVANIPLHYERAKSLCLSRGLTADDIDKLTPRFWDFHFDLISSRDMTAFVIATIHLNLCVGTIARFSRERPDLTATLEELLTFKACGEFMLTEVGHGLDARNLETTATMEADGSFTLNTPNAGAAKAMPPSSPLAGMARVAVVFARLIVGGDDRGVKPFVVQINDARGMCDGVVSRVLPVRTGTKPLDHSITTFYNVRLQPEALLGSASRADDEREGFLAHIWRVSVGTLSLSIMGVSAIRVAGCIAARYSRRRLVGDRDKQPIMQFSTQQRPILEALAHGEVLHAYAKWSVGEFMNQNHNADVRRGIATVFKVLVVRSSRLLHELTERCGWQGLFGHNQITELASTFQGNSVAEGDTLVISIRLASELLMNRYGLPRPTDPTGFLAMYEAGMLEEVARDKNLALGDSGRLRGTTYNNSVLPRCRAMVEAIGQRMAYEAAQAQGIIAPEVLDVFEKSCIQKDPSWFVEHGYGTRSALRDNENRAYSNLLPLLSTLVERANAKEYITVPLVEEGAMEDFIKALPAFGARTDNMVADQAPKSRL
;
A
#
# COMPACT_ATOMS: atom_id res chain seq x y z
N MET A 1 -6.06 20.50 -7.17
CA MET A 1 -5.89 19.43 -8.17
C MET A 1 -7.28 19.03 -8.62
N LYS A 2 -7.61 19.13 -9.92
CA LYS A 2 -8.83 18.51 -10.44
C LYS A 2 -8.45 17.10 -10.88
N PHE A 3 -8.95 16.09 -10.18
CA PHE A 3 -8.78 14.71 -10.61
C PHE A 3 -9.74 14.41 -11.75
N ASP A 4 -9.30 13.56 -12.68
CA ASP A 4 -10.14 13.11 -13.78
C ASP A 4 -11.17 12.09 -13.28
N THR A 5 -12.42 12.54 -13.23
CA THR A 5 -13.57 11.77 -12.76
C THR A 5 -14.39 11.18 -13.89
N SER A 6 -13.94 11.32 -15.14
CA SER A 6 -14.66 10.79 -16.31
C SER A 6 -14.90 9.29 -16.20
N LEU A 7 -13.96 8.54 -15.61
CA LEU A 7 -14.11 7.09 -15.41
C LEU A 7 -15.29 6.70 -14.51
N LEU A 8 -15.71 7.59 -13.60
CA LEU A 8 -16.78 7.30 -12.65
C LEU A 8 -18.17 7.24 -13.29
N VAL A 9 -18.31 7.69 -14.55
CA VAL A 9 -19.57 7.59 -15.31
C VAL A 9 -19.78 6.21 -15.94
N ASP A 10 -18.72 5.40 -16.06
CA ASP A 10 -18.83 4.07 -16.63
C ASP A 10 -19.64 3.14 -15.72
N GLU A 11 -20.40 2.23 -16.32
CA GLU A 11 -21.28 1.29 -15.59
C GLU A 11 -20.53 0.43 -14.56
N VAL A 12 -19.27 0.12 -14.82
CA VAL A 12 -18.41 -0.66 -13.90
C VAL A 12 -18.14 0.08 -12.58
N TRP A 13 -18.22 1.41 -12.57
CA TRP A 13 -18.03 2.29 -11.41
C TRP A 13 -19.33 2.75 -10.75
N ASN A 14 -20.48 2.21 -11.19
CA ASN A 14 -21.77 2.51 -10.59
C ASN A 14 -21.76 2.19 -9.08
N ALA A 15 -22.10 3.18 -8.26
CA ALA A 15 -22.10 3.10 -6.79
C ALA A 15 -22.95 1.93 -6.25
N ARG A 16 -24.02 1.53 -6.95
CA ARG A 16 -24.84 0.39 -6.53
C ARG A 16 -24.06 -0.94 -6.53
N ARG A 17 -23.02 -1.05 -7.36
CA ARG A 17 -22.12 -2.22 -7.39
C ARG A 17 -21.07 -2.19 -6.28
N ASP A 18 -20.85 -1.05 -5.62
CA ASP A 18 -19.88 -0.92 -4.52
C ASP A 18 -20.30 -1.73 -3.28
N SER A 19 -21.62 -1.84 -3.05
CA SER A 19 -22.22 -2.55 -1.89
C SER A 19 -22.09 -4.08 -1.93
N ARG A 20 -21.57 -4.66 -3.02
CA ARG A 20 -21.35 -6.11 -3.18
C ARG A 20 -20.12 -6.58 -2.38
N HIS A 21 -20.16 -6.39 -1.07
CA HIS A 21 -19.10 -6.77 -0.14
C HIS A 21 -19.16 -8.23 0.29
N GLU A 22 -20.20 -8.98 -0.10
CA GLU A 22 -20.23 -10.39 0.20
C GLU A 22 -18.97 -11.04 -0.40
N PRO A 23 -18.17 -11.74 0.42
CA PRO A 23 -16.98 -12.45 -0.02
C PRO A 23 -17.42 -13.68 -0.82
N SER A 24 -17.97 -13.41 -2.00
CA SER A 24 -18.43 -14.38 -2.97
C SER A 24 -17.50 -14.32 -4.17
N VAL A 25 -17.15 -15.51 -4.66
CA VAL A 25 -16.38 -15.69 -5.88
C VAL A 25 -17.03 -14.94 -7.07
N ALA A 26 -18.36 -14.79 -7.05
CA ALA A 26 -19.11 -14.05 -8.08
C ALA A 26 -18.74 -12.55 -8.17
N ASN A 27 -18.17 -11.97 -7.12
CA ASN A 27 -17.78 -10.55 -7.09
C ASN A 27 -16.32 -10.31 -7.51
N ILE A 28 -15.50 -11.35 -7.63
CA ILE A 28 -14.08 -11.22 -8.02
C ILE A 28 -13.91 -10.58 -9.42
N PRO A 29 -14.67 -10.98 -10.47
CA PRO A 29 -14.52 -10.39 -11.80
C PRO A 29 -14.70 -8.87 -11.85
N LEU A 30 -15.57 -8.30 -11.00
CA LEU A 30 -15.79 -6.84 -10.94
C LEU A 30 -14.50 -6.07 -10.66
N HIS A 31 -13.66 -6.55 -9.74
CA HIS A 31 -12.43 -5.85 -9.39
C HIS A 31 -11.40 -5.89 -10.54
N TYR A 32 -11.40 -6.96 -11.34
CA TYR A 32 -10.61 -7.05 -12.58
C TYR A 32 -11.15 -6.16 -13.70
N GLU A 33 -12.48 -6.08 -13.87
CA GLU A 33 -13.12 -5.14 -14.81
C GLU A 33 -12.77 -3.68 -14.46
N ARG A 34 -12.79 -3.34 -13.17
CA ARG A 34 -12.37 -2.03 -12.66
C ARG A 34 -10.89 -1.78 -12.87
N ALA A 35 -10.02 -2.75 -12.57
CA ALA A 35 -8.59 -2.63 -12.80
C ALA A 35 -8.28 -2.39 -14.29
N LYS A 36 -8.95 -3.13 -15.18
CA LYS A 36 -8.89 -2.93 -16.64
C LYS A 36 -9.31 -1.52 -17.04
N SER A 37 -10.46 -1.05 -16.55
CA SER A 37 -10.97 0.30 -16.78
C SER A 37 -9.96 1.38 -16.32
N LEU A 38 -9.32 1.20 -15.15
CA LEU A 38 -8.25 2.10 -14.66
C LEU A 38 -7.04 2.13 -15.58
N CYS A 39 -6.51 0.96 -15.95
CA CYS A 39 -5.31 0.87 -16.79
C CYS A 39 -5.55 1.47 -18.18
N LEU A 40 -6.68 1.14 -18.82
CA LEU A 40 -6.98 1.57 -20.19
C LEU A 40 -7.31 3.06 -20.27
N SER A 41 -8.02 3.62 -19.29
CA SER A 41 -8.35 5.06 -19.28
C SER A 41 -7.13 5.95 -19.16
N ARG A 42 -6.06 5.46 -18.52
CA ARG A 42 -4.81 6.20 -18.33
C ARG A 42 -3.85 6.03 -19.51
N GLY A 43 -4.00 4.97 -20.30
CA GLY A 43 -3.26 4.75 -21.55
C GLY A 43 -1.75 4.88 -21.38
N LEU A 44 -1.21 4.27 -20.32
CA LEU A 44 0.23 4.28 -20.05
C LEU A 44 0.96 3.41 -21.07
N THR A 45 2.05 3.94 -21.64
CA THR A 45 2.92 3.18 -22.53
C THR A 45 3.92 2.33 -21.75
N ALA A 46 4.56 1.34 -22.39
CA ALA A 46 5.67 0.61 -21.78
C ALA A 46 6.80 1.56 -21.32
N ASP A 47 7.04 2.63 -22.07
CA ASP A 47 8.09 3.60 -21.76
C ASP A 47 7.72 4.51 -20.57
N ASP A 48 6.43 4.89 -20.44
CA ASP A 48 5.92 5.58 -19.25
C ASP A 48 6.17 4.75 -17.97
N ILE A 49 5.91 3.44 -18.07
CA ILE A 49 6.00 2.49 -16.96
C ILE A 49 7.46 2.15 -16.61
N ASP A 50 8.31 1.90 -17.61
CA ASP A 50 9.74 1.58 -17.41
C ASP A 50 10.50 2.78 -16.83
N LYS A 51 10.31 3.96 -17.43
CA LYS A 51 11.01 5.19 -17.03
C LYS A 51 10.38 5.90 -15.83
N LEU A 52 9.27 5.38 -15.31
CA LEU A 52 8.53 5.98 -14.19
C LEU A 52 8.20 7.47 -14.45
N THR A 53 7.66 7.75 -15.64
CA THR A 53 7.35 9.13 -16.07
C THR A 53 6.32 9.76 -15.13
N PRO A 54 6.13 11.10 -15.18
CA PRO A 54 5.08 11.75 -14.39
C PRO A 54 3.70 11.10 -14.58
N ARG A 55 3.37 10.60 -15.78
CA ARG A 55 2.11 9.88 -16.03
C ARG A 55 1.96 8.61 -15.18
N PHE A 56 3.04 7.85 -14.98
CA PHE A 56 3.04 6.67 -14.11
C PHE A 56 2.77 7.05 -12.65
N TRP A 57 3.33 8.16 -12.18
CA TRP A 57 3.09 8.62 -10.81
C TRP A 57 1.71 9.25 -10.64
N ASP A 58 1.23 10.01 -11.62
CA ASP A 58 -0.11 10.61 -11.62
C ASP A 58 -1.20 9.54 -11.51
N PHE A 59 -1.01 8.37 -12.14
CA PHE A 59 -1.87 7.20 -11.93
C PHE A 59 -1.97 6.84 -10.44
N HIS A 60 -0.84 6.84 -9.73
CA HIS A 60 -0.80 6.41 -8.33
C HIS A 60 -1.32 7.48 -7.35
N PHE A 61 -1.31 8.75 -7.74
CA PHE A 61 -1.84 9.86 -6.96
C PHE A 61 -3.37 10.01 -7.02
N ASP A 62 -4.04 9.22 -7.86
CA ASP A 62 -5.49 9.32 -8.04
C ASP A 62 -6.27 8.78 -6.83
N LEU A 63 -7.29 9.53 -6.41
CA LEU A 63 -8.20 9.17 -5.32
C LEU A 63 -9.17 8.04 -5.71
N ILE A 64 -9.25 7.65 -6.98
CA ILE A 64 -10.05 6.51 -7.43
C ILE A 64 -9.65 5.20 -6.75
N SER A 65 -8.39 5.11 -6.28
CA SER A 65 -7.91 4.05 -5.41
C SER A 65 -8.80 3.83 -4.18
N SER A 66 -9.50 4.85 -3.69
CA SER A 66 -10.40 4.77 -2.53
C SER A 66 -11.83 4.33 -2.87
N ARG A 67 -12.20 4.28 -4.16
CA ARG A 67 -13.46 3.66 -4.63
C ARG A 67 -13.36 2.15 -4.63
N ASP A 68 -12.24 1.63 -5.12
CA ASP A 68 -11.95 0.21 -5.14
C ASP A 68 -10.45 -0.06 -4.98
N MET A 69 -10.06 -0.19 -3.72
CA MET A 69 -8.66 -0.41 -3.35
C MET A 69 -8.14 -1.76 -3.84
N THR A 70 -9.04 -2.75 -4.00
CA THR A 70 -8.69 -4.07 -4.55
C THR A 70 -8.40 -3.97 -6.05
N ALA A 71 -9.25 -3.29 -6.82
CA ALA A 71 -8.99 -3.03 -8.24
C ALA A 71 -7.69 -2.24 -8.45
N PHE A 72 -7.41 -1.28 -7.58
CA PHE A 72 -6.18 -0.50 -7.64
C PHE A 72 -4.94 -1.35 -7.33
N VAL A 73 -5.00 -2.24 -6.33
CA VAL A 73 -3.92 -3.21 -6.06
C VAL A 73 -3.66 -4.12 -7.26
N ILE A 74 -4.71 -4.63 -7.92
CA ILE A 74 -4.56 -5.42 -9.17
C ILE A 74 -3.84 -4.58 -10.23
N ALA A 75 -4.29 -3.34 -10.46
CA ALA A 75 -3.70 -2.46 -11.45
C ALA A 75 -2.23 -2.12 -11.13
N THR A 76 -1.88 -1.91 -9.85
CA THR A 76 -0.51 -1.67 -9.43
C THR A 76 0.36 -2.92 -9.60
N ILE A 77 -0.10 -4.13 -9.24
CA ILE A 77 0.65 -5.37 -9.50
C ILE A 77 0.89 -5.53 -11.00
N HIS A 78 -0.16 -5.32 -11.80
CA HIS A 78 -0.11 -5.42 -13.25
C HIS A 78 0.90 -4.42 -13.86
N LEU A 79 0.71 -3.12 -13.63
CA LEU A 79 1.50 -2.05 -14.26
C LEU A 79 2.87 -1.90 -13.61
N ASN A 80 2.92 -1.81 -12.27
CA ASN A 80 4.19 -1.68 -11.57
C ASN A 80 4.99 -2.96 -11.71
N LEU A 81 4.54 -4.06 -11.11
CA LEU A 81 5.41 -5.21 -10.92
C LEU A 81 5.61 -6.02 -12.21
N CYS A 82 4.54 -6.43 -12.90
CA CYS A 82 4.66 -7.31 -14.07
C CYS A 82 5.12 -6.55 -15.31
N VAL A 83 4.30 -5.62 -15.83
CA VAL A 83 4.60 -4.86 -17.05
C VAL A 83 5.92 -4.11 -16.91
N GLY A 84 6.15 -3.45 -15.77
CA GLY A 84 7.39 -2.73 -15.54
C GLY A 84 8.65 -3.59 -15.49
N THR A 85 8.54 -4.84 -15.03
CA THR A 85 9.69 -5.76 -15.08
C THR A 85 9.96 -6.18 -16.53
N ILE A 86 8.92 -6.56 -17.29
CA ILE A 86 9.05 -7.01 -18.69
C ILE A 86 9.51 -5.86 -19.60
N ALA A 87 8.96 -4.65 -19.44
CA ALA A 87 9.25 -3.48 -20.26
C ALA A 87 10.73 -3.06 -20.22
N ARG A 88 11.43 -3.30 -19.10
CA ARG A 88 12.86 -3.03 -18.99
C ARG A 88 13.70 -3.85 -19.98
N PHE A 89 13.28 -5.07 -20.28
CA PHE A 89 14.02 -6.00 -21.16
C PHE A 89 13.57 -5.90 -22.62
N SER A 90 12.36 -5.39 -22.90
CA SER A 90 11.78 -5.44 -24.24
C SER A 90 12.51 -4.63 -25.30
N ARG A 91 13.32 -3.63 -24.91
CA ARG A 91 14.14 -2.85 -25.87
C ARG A 91 15.12 -3.72 -26.66
N GLU A 92 15.63 -4.77 -26.03
CA GLU A 92 16.62 -5.69 -26.60
C GLU A 92 16.03 -7.08 -26.90
N ARG A 93 14.73 -7.26 -26.63
CA ARG A 93 14.00 -8.55 -26.70
C ARG A 93 12.68 -8.39 -27.47
N PRO A 94 12.71 -8.37 -28.82
CA PRO A 94 11.51 -8.20 -29.64
C PRO A 94 10.44 -9.28 -29.40
N ASP A 95 10.84 -10.47 -28.95
CA ASP A 95 9.95 -11.57 -28.56
C ASP A 95 8.96 -11.20 -27.44
N LEU A 96 9.30 -10.22 -26.59
CA LEU A 96 8.42 -9.74 -25.52
C LEU A 96 7.32 -8.78 -26.03
N THR A 97 7.38 -8.32 -27.29
CA THR A 97 6.45 -7.32 -27.83
C THR A 97 5.00 -7.78 -27.76
N ALA A 98 4.72 -9.01 -28.19
CA ALA A 98 3.36 -9.55 -28.17
C ALA A 98 2.82 -9.67 -26.74
N THR A 99 3.64 -10.16 -25.81
CA THR A 99 3.26 -10.28 -24.39
C THR A 99 2.98 -8.90 -23.78
N LEU A 100 3.81 -7.90 -24.07
CA LEU A 100 3.58 -6.53 -23.60
C LEU A 100 2.32 -5.91 -24.21
N GLU A 101 2.03 -6.14 -25.48
CA GLU A 101 0.80 -5.66 -26.11
C GLU A 101 -0.44 -6.27 -25.43
N GLU A 102 -0.42 -7.57 -25.14
CA GLU A 102 -1.52 -8.24 -24.42
C GLU A 102 -1.72 -7.68 -23.01
N LEU A 103 -0.62 -7.41 -22.29
CA LEU A 103 -0.68 -6.82 -20.96
C LEU A 103 -1.17 -5.36 -21.01
N LEU A 104 -0.60 -4.52 -21.87
CA LEU A 104 -0.96 -3.10 -21.98
C LEU A 104 -2.41 -2.90 -22.46
N THR A 105 -2.94 -3.82 -23.26
CA THR A 105 -4.36 -3.84 -23.67
C THR A 105 -5.26 -4.58 -22.67
N PHE A 106 -4.69 -5.08 -21.57
CA PHE A 106 -5.37 -5.82 -20.51
C PHE A 106 -6.18 -7.03 -21.05
N LYS A 107 -5.66 -7.68 -22.10
CA LYS A 107 -6.13 -9.00 -22.58
C LYS A 107 -5.72 -10.11 -21.62
N ALA A 108 -4.56 -9.93 -20.98
CA ALA A 108 -4.12 -10.73 -19.83
C ALA A 108 -3.82 -9.81 -18.64
N CYS A 109 -4.00 -10.33 -17.42
CA CYS A 109 -3.56 -9.67 -16.20
C CYS A 109 -2.15 -10.14 -15.83
N GLY A 110 -1.25 -9.18 -15.60
CA GLY A 110 0.11 -9.42 -15.15
C GLY A 110 0.20 -9.66 -13.65
N GLU A 111 0.98 -10.66 -13.24
CA GLU A 111 1.24 -11.03 -11.84
C GLU A 111 2.74 -11.05 -11.53
N PHE A 112 3.09 -10.98 -10.24
CA PHE A 112 4.48 -10.96 -9.78
C PHE A 112 4.69 -11.99 -8.66
N MET A 113 5.28 -13.13 -9.00
CA MET A 113 5.41 -14.30 -8.13
C MET A 113 6.82 -14.41 -7.55
N LEU A 114 7.08 -13.55 -6.56
CA LEU A 114 8.32 -13.57 -5.77
C LEU A 114 8.15 -14.45 -4.53
N THR A 115 7.24 -14.07 -3.64
CA THR A 115 6.98 -14.70 -2.33
C THR A 115 6.62 -16.18 -2.45
N GLU A 116 7.18 -16.98 -1.55
CA GLU A 116 6.81 -18.38 -1.31
C GLU A 116 6.20 -18.55 0.09
N VAL A 117 5.48 -19.65 0.30
CA VAL A 117 4.87 -19.99 1.61
C VAL A 117 5.91 -19.96 2.73
N GLY A 118 7.11 -20.49 2.49
CA GLY A 118 8.22 -20.51 3.44
C GLY A 118 9.09 -19.24 3.42
N HIS A 119 9.02 -18.44 2.36
CA HIS A 119 9.98 -17.36 2.10
C HIS A 119 9.31 -16.07 1.63
N GLY A 120 9.22 -15.09 2.53
CA GLY A 120 8.81 -13.71 2.21
C GLY A 120 9.96 -12.72 2.45
N LEU A 121 10.27 -12.50 3.72
CA LEU A 121 11.36 -11.59 4.14
C LEU A 121 12.75 -12.09 3.73
N ASP A 122 12.88 -13.38 3.47
CA ASP A 122 14.09 -14.05 3.02
C ASP A 122 14.00 -14.54 1.56
N ALA A 123 13.37 -13.76 0.69
CA ALA A 123 13.17 -14.09 -0.73
C ALA A 123 14.47 -14.29 -1.56
N ARG A 124 15.66 -14.22 -0.96
CA ARG A 124 16.91 -14.64 -1.60
C ARG A 124 17.11 -16.16 -1.55
N ASN A 125 16.47 -16.80 -0.57
CA ASN A 125 16.53 -18.23 -0.29
C ASN A 125 15.30 -18.99 -0.80
N LEU A 126 14.59 -18.42 -1.79
CA LEU A 126 13.49 -19.09 -2.49
C LEU A 126 13.91 -20.47 -3.00
N GLU A 127 12.96 -21.39 -3.05
CA GLU A 127 13.19 -22.80 -3.35
C GLU A 127 12.59 -23.25 -4.69
N THR A 128 11.68 -22.47 -5.31
CA THR A 128 11.23 -22.77 -6.68
C THR A 128 12.43 -22.80 -7.61
N THR A 129 12.56 -23.84 -8.44
CA THR A 129 13.70 -24.03 -9.36
C THR A 129 13.27 -23.91 -10.81
N ALA A 130 14.14 -23.34 -11.65
CA ALA A 130 14.07 -23.44 -13.10
C ALA A 130 15.36 -24.09 -13.60
N THR A 131 15.30 -25.37 -13.97
CA THR A 131 16.46 -26.14 -14.43
C THR A 131 16.61 -26.02 -15.93
N MET A 132 17.76 -25.55 -16.41
CA MET A 132 18.05 -25.44 -17.83
C MET A 132 18.35 -26.79 -18.44
N GLU A 133 17.76 -27.01 -19.60
CA GLU A 133 17.71 -28.28 -20.31
C GLU A 133 18.71 -28.26 -21.47
N ALA A 134 18.97 -29.42 -22.09
CA ALA A 134 19.98 -29.54 -23.14
C ALA A 134 19.67 -28.69 -24.39
N ASP A 135 18.39 -28.41 -24.65
CA ASP A 135 17.90 -27.56 -25.74
C ASP A 135 17.83 -26.06 -25.37
N GLY A 136 18.28 -25.69 -24.17
CA GLY A 136 18.27 -24.32 -23.64
C GLY A 136 16.94 -23.87 -23.04
N SER A 137 15.91 -24.72 -23.09
CA SER A 137 14.64 -24.47 -22.41
C SER A 137 14.77 -24.74 -20.90
N PHE A 138 13.71 -24.50 -20.12
CA PHE A 138 13.74 -24.68 -18.67
C PHE A 138 12.60 -25.56 -18.16
N THR A 139 12.86 -26.32 -17.11
CA THR A 139 11.83 -27.02 -16.33
C THR A 139 11.61 -26.28 -15.01
N LEU A 140 10.48 -25.60 -14.88
CA LEU A 140 10.06 -24.89 -13.67
C LEU A 140 9.33 -25.83 -12.71
N ASN A 141 9.78 -25.90 -11.46
CA ASN A 141 9.26 -26.84 -10.49
C ASN A 141 9.21 -26.25 -9.07
N THR A 142 8.17 -26.62 -8.34
CA THR A 142 8.01 -26.36 -6.90
C THR A 142 8.40 -27.64 -6.13
N PRO A 143 9.56 -27.68 -5.46
CA PRO A 143 10.08 -28.93 -4.87
C PRO A 143 9.32 -29.41 -3.63
N ASN A 144 8.65 -28.53 -2.90
CA ASN A 144 7.87 -28.85 -1.71
C ASN A 144 6.80 -27.78 -1.44
N ALA A 145 5.92 -28.02 -0.46
CA ALA A 145 4.82 -27.10 -0.13
C ALA A 145 5.27 -25.70 0.33
N GLY A 146 6.41 -25.60 1.00
CA GLY A 146 7.01 -24.33 1.42
C GLY A 146 7.47 -23.47 0.25
N ALA A 147 7.87 -24.11 -0.86
CA ALA A 147 8.32 -23.44 -2.08
C ALA A 147 7.17 -22.96 -2.98
N ALA A 148 5.91 -23.24 -2.66
CA ALA A 148 4.78 -22.78 -3.46
C ALA A 148 4.68 -21.25 -3.41
N LYS A 149 4.41 -20.61 -4.55
CA LYS A 149 4.24 -19.16 -4.62
C LYS A 149 2.99 -18.76 -3.86
N ALA A 150 3.05 -17.66 -3.11
CA ALA A 150 1.99 -17.27 -2.19
C ALA A 150 1.61 -15.80 -2.36
N MET A 151 0.30 -15.52 -2.37
CA MET A 151 -0.37 -14.22 -2.48
C MET A 151 -0.80 -13.78 -3.88
N PRO A 152 0.04 -13.76 -4.94
CA PRO A 152 -0.41 -13.35 -6.27
C PRO A 152 -1.62 -14.15 -6.73
N PRO A 153 -2.69 -13.48 -7.20
CA PRO A 153 -3.81 -14.16 -7.79
C PRO A 153 -3.42 -14.99 -9.03
N SER A 154 -3.81 -16.26 -9.06
CA SER A 154 -3.46 -17.17 -10.17
C SER A 154 -4.64 -17.95 -10.74
N SER A 155 -5.82 -17.83 -10.14
CA SER A 155 -6.98 -18.65 -10.52
C SER A 155 -7.68 -18.12 -11.78
N PRO A 156 -8.45 -18.96 -12.48
CA PRO A 156 -9.27 -18.53 -13.62
C PRO A 156 -10.57 -17.85 -13.20
N LEU A 157 -10.83 -17.63 -11.90
CA LEU A 157 -12.10 -17.09 -11.39
C LEU A 157 -12.44 -15.69 -11.91
N ALA A 158 -11.43 -14.94 -12.34
CA ALA A 158 -11.61 -13.64 -12.97
C ALA A 158 -12.15 -13.71 -14.41
N GLY A 159 -12.17 -14.90 -15.03
CA GLY A 159 -12.49 -15.07 -16.45
C GLY A 159 -11.50 -14.36 -17.38
N MET A 160 -10.25 -14.23 -16.95
CA MET A 160 -9.18 -13.51 -17.66
C MET A 160 -7.88 -14.31 -17.63
N ALA A 161 -7.13 -14.26 -18.74
CA ALA A 161 -5.83 -14.90 -18.86
C ALA A 161 -4.81 -14.23 -17.92
N ARG A 162 -3.83 -14.99 -17.46
CA ARG A 162 -2.79 -14.49 -16.54
C ARG A 162 -1.38 -14.81 -17.04
N VAL A 163 -0.54 -13.79 -17.04
CA VAL A 163 0.91 -13.87 -17.27
C VAL A 163 1.61 -13.46 -15.99
N ALA A 164 2.60 -14.20 -15.53
CA ALA A 164 3.36 -13.88 -14.33
C ALA A 164 4.84 -13.71 -14.63
N VAL A 165 5.49 -12.80 -13.89
CA VAL A 165 6.93 -12.86 -13.67
C VAL A 165 7.17 -13.76 -12.45
N VAL A 166 7.67 -14.98 -12.68
CA VAL A 166 7.97 -15.98 -11.65
C VAL A 166 9.45 -15.92 -11.30
N PHE A 167 9.77 -15.76 -10.02
CA PHE A 167 11.14 -15.78 -9.54
C PHE A 167 11.51 -17.20 -9.10
N ALA A 168 12.56 -17.76 -9.68
CA ALA A 168 13.03 -19.11 -9.38
C ALA A 168 14.56 -19.18 -9.35
N ARG A 169 15.13 -20.12 -8.60
CA ARG A 169 16.55 -20.45 -8.65
C ARG A 169 16.87 -21.08 -9.99
N LEU A 170 17.73 -20.44 -10.76
CA LEU A 170 18.17 -20.96 -12.05
C LEU A 170 19.26 -22.02 -11.84
N ILE A 171 19.03 -23.24 -12.31
CA ILE A 171 20.00 -24.34 -12.25
C ILE A 171 20.53 -24.62 -13.65
N VAL A 172 21.85 -24.55 -13.86
CA VAL A 172 22.50 -24.76 -15.17
C VAL A 172 23.59 -25.82 -15.02
N GLY A 173 23.41 -26.99 -15.65
CA GLY A 173 24.39 -28.09 -15.53
C GLY A 173 24.61 -28.54 -14.08
N GLY A 174 23.57 -28.43 -13.23
CA GLY A 174 23.64 -28.72 -11.79
C GLY A 174 24.14 -27.58 -10.91
N ASP A 175 24.58 -26.46 -11.50
CA ASP A 175 25.09 -25.29 -10.77
C ASP A 175 23.98 -24.24 -10.54
N ASP A 176 23.88 -23.73 -9.31
CA ASP A 176 22.90 -22.72 -8.91
C ASP A 176 23.39 -21.31 -9.26
N ARG A 177 22.65 -20.66 -10.16
CA ARG A 177 22.95 -19.31 -10.70
C ARG A 177 22.14 -18.20 -10.03
N GLY A 178 21.53 -18.51 -8.88
CA GLY A 178 20.75 -17.57 -8.09
C GLY A 178 19.33 -17.40 -8.59
N VAL A 179 18.58 -16.52 -7.91
CA VAL A 179 17.19 -16.21 -8.24
C VAL A 179 17.11 -15.37 -9.52
N LYS A 180 16.30 -15.81 -10.48
CA LYS A 180 16.08 -15.15 -11.77
C LYS A 180 14.59 -15.01 -12.09
N PRO A 181 14.18 -13.94 -12.81
CA PRO A 181 12.81 -13.76 -13.27
C PRO A 181 12.52 -14.51 -14.57
N PHE A 182 11.37 -15.17 -14.64
CA PHE A 182 10.86 -15.88 -15.82
C PHE A 182 9.46 -15.39 -16.18
N VAL A 183 9.18 -15.17 -17.46
CA VAL A 183 7.81 -14.91 -17.95
C VAL A 183 7.09 -16.24 -18.13
N VAL A 184 5.94 -16.41 -17.48
CA VAL A 184 5.20 -17.67 -17.45
C VAL A 184 3.71 -17.41 -17.68
N GLN A 185 3.11 -18.13 -18.63
CA GLN A 185 1.65 -18.19 -18.75
C GLN A 185 1.10 -19.06 -17.61
N ILE A 186 0.16 -18.51 -16.85
CA ILE A 186 -0.41 -19.19 -15.67
C ILE A 186 -1.73 -19.87 -16.01
N ASN A 187 -2.59 -19.18 -16.75
CA ASN A 187 -3.90 -19.68 -17.19
C ASN A 187 -4.38 -18.93 -18.45
N ASP A 188 -5.37 -19.47 -19.15
CA ASP A 188 -5.92 -18.93 -20.40
C ASP A 188 -7.35 -18.37 -20.26
N ALA A 189 -7.70 -17.87 -19.07
CA ALA A 189 -9.05 -17.50 -18.63
C ALA A 189 -10.02 -18.69 -18.41
N ARG A 190 -9.86 -19.80 -19.13
CA ARG A 190 -10.77 -20.96 -19.06
C ARG A 190 -10.24 -22.04 -18.13
N GLY A 191 -8.92 -22.21 -18.07
CA GLY A 191 -8.27 -23.21 -17.25
C GLY A 191 -6.82 -22.87 -16.97
N MET A 192 -6.24 -23.58 -16.00
CA MET A 192 -4.83 -23.50 -15.66
C MET A 192 -3.98 -24.10 -16.79
N CYS A 193 -2.78 -23.55 -17.01
CA CYS A 193 -1.79 -24.18 -17.89
C CYS A 193 -1.30 -25.51 -17.31
N ASP A 194 -0.84 -26.42 -18.18
CA ASP A 194 -0.35 -27.74 -17.79
C ASP A 194 0.76 -27.65 -16.74
N GLY A 195 0.63 -28.44 -15.67
CA GLY A 195 1.57 -28.45 -14.54
C GLY A 195 1.42 -27.26 -13.58
N VAL A 196 0.57 -26.27 -13.85
CA VAL A 196 0.31 -25.13 -12.94
C VAL A 196 -0.94 -25.41 -12.11
N VAL A 197 -0.81 -25.34 -10.77
CA VAL A 197 -1.94 -25.53 -9.85
C VAL A 197 -2.14 -24.31 -8.98
N SER A 198 -3.33 -23.71 -9.04
CA SER A 198 -3.76 -22.58 -8.22
C SER A 198 -4.69 -23.04 -7.10
N ARG A 199 -4.37 -22.71 -5.84
CA ARG A 199 -5.24 -22.95 -4.68
C ARG A 199 -5.64 -21.61 -4.07
N VAL A 200 -6.88 -21.20 -4.28
CA VAL A 200 -7.40 -19.91 -3.82
C VAL A 200 -7.48 -19.89 -2.30
N LEU A 201 -6.92 -18.84 -1.71
CA LEU A 201 -6.98 -18.57 -0.28
C LEU A 201 -8.37 -18.01 0.10
N PRO A 202 -8.81 -18.21 1.34
CA PRO A 202 -10.00 -17.55 1.85
C PRO A 202 -9.90 -16.02 1.73
N VAL A 203 -11.04 -15.37 1.53
CA VAL A 203 -11.11 -13.90 1.48
C VAL A 203 -10.68 -13.32 2.83
N ARG A 204 -9.83 -12.29 2.80
CA ARG A 204 -9.41 -11.58 4.02
C ARG A 204 -10.60 -10.86 4.64
N THR A 205 -10.74 -10.95 5.96
CA THR A 205 -11.81 -10.26 6.68
C THR A 205 -11.74 -8.75 6.45
N GLY A 206 -12.89 -8.13 6.19
CA GLY A 206 -13.02 -6.68 6.03
C GLY A 206 -12.55 -6.14 4.68
N THR A 207 -12.03 -6.96 3.76
CA THR A 207 -11.63 -6.53 2.42
C THR A 207 -12.64 -6.95 1.36
N LYS A 208 -12.61 -6.28 0.21
CA LYS A 208 -13.25 -6.79 -1.01
C LYS A 208 -12.59 -8.12 -1.43
N PRO A 209 -13.32 -9.04 -2.09
CA PRO A 209 -12.79 -10.35 -2.46
C PRO A 209 -11.74 -10.26 -3.57
N LEU A 210 -10.63 -10.96 -3.38
CA LEU A 210 -9.58 -11.16 -4.37
C LEU A 210 -9.12 -12.61 -4.30
N ASP A 211 -8.86 -13.24 -5.44
CA ASP A 211 -8.46 -14.65 -5.52
C ASP A 211 -6.96 -14.85 -5.25
N HIS A 212 -6.45 -14.23 -4.17
CA HIS A 212 -5.11 -14.52 -3.65
C HIS A 212 -4.91 -16.04 -3.59
N SER A 213 -3.77 -16.52 -4.09
CA SER A 213 -3.60 -17.95 -4.33
C SER A 213 -2.27 -18.47 -3.80
N ILE A 214 -2.24 -19.78 -3.55
CA ILE A 214 -1.02 -20.60 -3.46
C ILE A 214 -0.84 -21.31 -4.81
N THR A 215 0.25 -21.00 -5.51
CA THR A 215 0.54 -21.52 -6.85
C THR A 215 1.70 -22.52 -6.80
N THR A 216 1.49 -23.70 -7.38
CA THR A 216 2.50 -24.78 -7.48
C THR A 216 2.79 -25.07 -8.95
N PHE A 217 4.06 -25.32 -9.27
CA PHE A 217 4.50 -25.73 -10.60
C PHE A 217 5.02 -27.17 -10.55
N TYR A 218 4.52 -28.03 -11.44
CA TYR A 218 4.95 -29.42 -11.58
C TYR A 218 5.61 -29.61 -12.94
N ASN A 219 6.94 -29.53 -12.97
CA ASN A 219 7.76 -29.71 -14.18
C ASN A 219 7.23 -28.94 -15.41
N VAL A 220 6.89 -27.65 -15.21
CA VAL A 220 6.36 -26.79 -16.28
C VAL A 220 7.49 -26.46 -17.25
N ARG A 221 7.35 -26.84 -18.52
CA ARG A 221 8.33 -26.54 -19.56
C ARG A 221 8.21 -25.08 -20.01
N LEU A 222 9.29 -24.32 -19.90
CA LEU A 222 9.41 -22.94 -20.35
C LEU A 222 10.39 -22.86 -21.52
N GLN A 223 10.08 -22.06 -22.53
CA GLN A 223 10.99 -21.84 -23.66
C GLN A 223 12.24 -21.05 -23.23
N PRO A 224 13.36 -21.11 -24.00
CA PRO A 224 14.58 -20.36 -23.69
C PRO A 224 14.32 -18.86 -23.45
N GLU A 225 13.36 -18.29 -24.18
CA GLU A 225 12.97 -16.89 -24.12
C GLU A 225 12.27 -16.50 -22.80
N ALA A 226 11.79 -17.47 -22.02
CA ALA A 226 11.11 -17.18 -20.76
C ALA A 226 12.02 -16.46 -19.75
N LEU A 227 13.33 -16.71 -19.77
CA LEU A 227 14.29 -16.06 -18.88
C LEU A 227 14.45 -14.57 -19.24
N LEU A 228 14.26 -13.71 -18.24
CA LEU A 228 14.54 -12.29 -18.34
C LEU A 228 15.96 -11.98 -17.82
N GLY A 229 16.81 -11.44 -18.70
CA GLY A 229 18.20 -11.11 -18.40
C GLY A 229 19.18 -12.29 -18.57
N SER A 230 20.36 -12.18 -17.96
CA SER A 230 21.44 -13.15 -18.14
C SER A 230 21.27 -14.42 -17.29
N ALA A 231 21.61 -15.57 -17.87
CA ALA A 231 21.76 -16.86 -17.19
C ALA A 231 23.04 -16.96 -16.32
N SER A 232 23.95 -15.99 -16.43
CA SER A 232 25.17 -15.96 -15.61
C SER A 232 24.87 -15.71 -14.14
N ARG A 233 25.69 -16.28 -13.25
CA ARG A 233 25.68 -15.92 -11.82
C ARG A 233 26.16 -14.47 -11.70
N ALA A 234 25.56 -13.71 -10.77
CA ALA A 234 26.01 -12.36 -10.45
C ALA A 234 27.27 -12.43 -9.57
N ASP A 235 28.20 -11.49 -9.73
CA ASP A 235 29.39 -11.42 -8.88
C ASP A 235 29.02 -11.13 -7.41
N ASP A 236 28.07 -10.23 -7.21
CA ASP A 236 27.39 -10.00 -5.93
C ASP A 236 25.94 -10.47 -6.04
N GLU A 237 25.63 -11.59 -5.39
CA GLU A 237 24.29 -12.18 -5.41
C GLU A 237 23.23 -11.27 -4.79
N ARG A 238 23.59 -10.47 -3.78
CA ARG A 238 22.64 -9.55 -3.13
C ARG A 238 22.28 -8.42 -4.07
N GLU A 239 23.27 -7.78 -4.69
CA GLU A 239 23.02 -6.70 -5.64
C GLU A 239 22.33 -7.22 -6.90
N GLY A 240 22.73 -8.40 -7.40
CA GLY A 240 22.05 -9.08 -8.51
C GLY A 240 20.57 -9.36 -8.22
N PHE A 241 20.25 -9.88 -7.03
CA PHE A 241 18.87 -10.09 -6.60
C PHE A 241 18.08 -8.77 -6.51
N LEU A 242 18.64 -7.75 -5.85
CA LEU A 242 18.00 -6.43 -5.73
C LEU A 242 17.77 -5.77 -7.10
N ALA A 243 18.67 -5.99 -8.06
CA ALA A 243 18.52 -5.52 -9.43
C ALA A 243 17.34 -6.21 -10.14
N HIS A 244 17.08 -7.48 -9.88
CA HIS A 244 15.92 -8.20 -10.46
C HIS A 244 14.59 -7.79 -9.83
N ILE A 245 14.56 -7.52 -8.52
CA ILE A 245 13.33 -7.13 -7.81
C ILE A 245 13.14 -5.61 -7.68
N TRP A 246 13.83 -4.81 -8.50
CA TRP A 246 13.88 -3.35 -8.35
C TRP A 246 12.50 -2.66 -8.30
N ARG A 247 11.47 -3.23 -8.96
CA ARG A 247 10.08 -2.75 -8.93
C ARG A 247 9.43 -2.81 -7.55
N VAL A 248 9.95 -3.63 -6.63
CA VAL A 248 9.52 -3.68 -5.21
C VAL A 248 9.75 -2.34 -4.52
N SER A 249 10.86 -1.67 -4.81
CA SER A 249 11.16 -0.34 -4.24
C SER A 249 10.25 0.75 -4.80
N VAL A 250 9.85 0.63 -6.07
CA VAL A 250 8.82 1.49 -6.69
C VAL A 250 7.46 1.22 -6.04
N GLY A 251 7.11 -0.07 -5.85
CA GLY A 251 5.89 -0.53 -5.20
C GLY A 251 5.74 -0.03 -3.77
N THR A 252 6.87 0.04 -3.03
CA THR A 252 6.96 0.59 -1.68
C THR A 252 6.41 2.03 -1.62
N LEU A 253 6.71 2.87 -2.62
CA LEU A 253 6.14 4.21 -2.73
C LEU A 253 4.70 4.15 -3.25
N SER A 254 4.49 3.47 -4.38
CA SER A 254 3.24 3.56 -5.15
C SER A 254 2.04 2.99 -4.38
N LEU A 255 2.18 1.86 -3.70
CA LEU A 255 1.15 1.30 -2.82
C LEU A 255 0.98 2.13 -1.53
N SER A 256 2.01 2.82 -1.06
CA SER A 256 1.87 3.68 0.12
C SER A 256 1.11 4.97 -0.19
N ILE A 257 1.21 5.51 -1.41
CA ILE A 257 0.41 6.69 -1.83
C ILE A 257 -1.10 6.41 -1.70
N MET A 258 -1.54 5.19 -1.99
CA MET A 258 -2.93 4.76 -1.79
C MET A 258 -3.42 4.95 -0.34
N GLY A 259 -2.55 4.79 0.66
CA GLY A 259 -2.89 5.06 2.07
C GLY A 259 -3.15 6.53 2.36
N VAL A 260 -2.43 7.43 1.66
CA VAL A 260 -2.67 8.88 1.73
C VAL A 260 -4.05 9.21 1.17
N SER A 261 -4.43 8.59 0.04
CA SER A 261 -5.77 8.72 -0.54
C SER A 261 -6.85 8.25 0.44
N ALA A 262 -6.64 7.07 1.05
CA ALA A 262 -7.57 6.50 2.03
C ALA A 262 -7.81 7.43 3.24
N ILE A 263 -6.74 7.96 3.84
CA ILE A 263 -6.82 8.89 4.99
C ILE A 263 -7.64 10.13 4.62
N ARG A 264 -7.40 10.72 3.45
CA ARG A 264 -8.11 11.91 2.97
C ARG A 264 -9.59 11.64 2.75
N VAL A 265 -9.92 10.55 2.05
CA VAL A 265 -11.31 10.18 1.74
C VAL A 265 -12.07 9.83 3.01
N ALA A 266 -11.49 9.03 3.91
CA ALA A 266 -12.10 8.68 5.19
C ALA A 266 -12.35 9.91 6.08
N GLY A 267 -11.39 10.85 6.14
CA GLY A 267 -11.55 12.12 6.86
C GLY A 267 -12.75 12.93 6.34
N CYS A 268 -12.92 13.01 5.02
CA CYS A 268 -14.08 13.65 4.41
C CYS A 268 -15.40 12.94 4.71
N ILE A 269 -15.42 11.60 4.69
CA ILE A 269 -16.62 10.81 5.03
C ILE A 269 -17.02 11.09 6.48
N ALA A 270 -16.10 10.95 7.43
CA ALA A 270 -16.35 11.18 8.84
C ALA A 270 -16.77 12.63 9.12
N ALA A 271 -16.18 13.61 8.42
CA ALA A 271 -16.58 15.01 8.54
C ALA A 271 -18.03 15.24 8.09
N ARG A 272 -18.42 14.70 6.93
CA ARG A 272 -19.78 14.83 6.40
C ARG A 272 -20.80 14.13 7.29
N TYR A 273 -20.48 12.92 7.75
CA TYR A 273 -21.30 12.19 8.74
C TYR A 273 -21.56 13.03 9.98
N SER A 274 -20.49 13.54 10.58
CA SER A 274 -20.53 14.17 11.90
C SER A 274 -21.30 15.48 11.89
N ARG A 275 -21.36 16.18 10.75
CA ARG A 275 -22.18 17.38 10.56
C ARG A 275 -23.68 17.09 10.50
N ARG A 276 -24.05 15.85 10.14
CA ARG A 276 -25.45 15.42 9.97
C ARG A 276 -25.96 14.66 11.18
N ARG A 277 -25.11 13.85 11.81
CA ARG A 277 -25.51 12.99 12.92
C ARG A 277 -25.78 13.84 14.15
N LEU A 278 -27.02 13.83 14.62
CA LEU A 278 -27.47 14.62 15.77
C LEU A 278 -27.48 13.81 17.07
N VAL A 279 -27.24 14.51 18.17
CA VAL A 279 -27.31 14.01 19.56
C VAL A 279 -27.96 15.10 20.43
N GLY A 280 -28.67 14.69 21.47
CA GLY A 280 -29.44 15.57 22.35
C GLY A 280 -30.92 15.21 22.34
N ASP A 281 -31.63 15.70 23.36
CA ASP A 281 -33.06 15.47 23.52
C ASP A 281 -33.87 16.55 22.77
N ARG A 282 -34.16 17.68 23.45
CA ARG A 282 -34.92 18.80 22.87
C ARG A 282 -34.09 19.63 21.89
N ASP A 283 -32.83 19.91 22.24
CA ASP A 283 -31.89 20.68 21.40
C ASP A 283 -30.87 19.74 20.76
N LYS A 284 -31.28 19.12 19.64
CA LYS A 284 -30.42 18.24 18.86
C LYS A 284 -29.29 19.05 18.22
N GLN A 285 -28.05 18.65 18.49
CA GLN A 285 -26.85 19.26 17.90
C GLN A 285 -26.03 18.22 17.13
N PRO A 286 -25.37 18.61 16.02
CA PRO A 286 -24.43 17.74 15.33
C PRO A 286 -23.33 17.24 16.25
N ILE A 287 -22.97 15.95 16.15
CA ILE A 287 -21.82 15.40 16.88
C ILE A 287 -20.50 16.10 16.51
N MET A 288 -20.44 16.76 15.34
CA MET A 288 -19.34 17.62 14.95
C MET A 288 -19.07 18.77 15.95
N GLN A 289 -19.96 19.09 16.89
CA GLN A 289 -19.70 20.12 17.90
C GLN A 289 -18.76 19.66 19.03
N PHE A 290 -18.54 18.35 19.18
CA PHE A 290 -17.71 17.82 20.27
C PHE A 290 -16.25 17.67 19.84
N SER A 291 -15.31 18.14 20.66
CA SER A 291 -13.86 18.04 20.36
C SER A 291 -13.39 16.59 20.20
N THR A 292 -13.97 15.65 20.94
CA THR A 292 -13.72 14.21 20.82
C THR A 292 -14.17 13.61 19.49
N GLN A 293 -15.06 14.30 18.77
CA GLN A 293 -15.46 13.96 17.40
C GLN A 293 -14.56 14.67 16.37
N GLN A 294 -14.29 15.96 16.59
CA GLN A 294 -13.56 16.82 15.66
C GLN A 294 -12.08 16.41 15.51
N ARG A 295 -11.41 16.03 16.60
CA ARG A 295 -9.94 15.87 16.59
C ARG A 295 -9.44 14.78 15.64
N PRO A 296 -9.94 13.53 15.67
CA PRO A 296 -9.49 12.52 14.70
C PRO A 296 -9.77 12.92 13.25
N ILE A 297 -10.86 13.64 12.99
CA ILE A 297 -11.23 14.14 11.66
C ILE A 297 -10.25 15.21 11.18
N LEU A 298 -9.96 16.19 12.03
CA LEU A 298 -8.99 17.27 11.74
C LEU A 298 -7.58 16.70 11.58
N GLU A 299 -7.17 15.75 12.43
CA GLU A 299 -5.88 15.07 12.34
C GLU A 299 -5.76 14.32 11.01
N ALA A 300 -6.76 13.54 10.62
CA ALA A 300 -6.76 12.83 9.34
C ALA A 300 -6.67 13.78 8.13
N LEU A 301 -7.42 14.90 8.14
CA LEU A 301 -7.35 15.88 7.06
C LEU A 301 -6.01 16.61 7.01
N ALA A 302 -5.44 16.97 8.17
CA ALA A 302 -4.13 17.59 8.26
C ALA A 302 -3.01 16.64 7.80
N HIS A 303 -3.00 15.40 8.30
CA HIS A 303 -2.09 14.35 7.85
C HIS A 303 -2.26 14.07 6.36
N GLY A 304 -3.49 14.06 5.85
CA GLY A 304 -3.76 13.85 4.42
C GLY A 304 -3.12 14.90 3.51
N GLU A 305 -3.11 16.18 3.91
CA GLU A 305 -2.43 17.25 3.18
C GLU A 305 -0.90 17.14 3.29
N VAL A 306 -0.38 16.95 4.50
CA VAL A 306 1.08 16.82 4.76
C VAL A 306 1.66 15.60 4.05
N LEU A 307 1.03 14.43 4.18
CA LEU A 307 1.49 13.20 3.54
C LEU A 307 1.37 13.24 2.02
N HIS A 308 0.40 13.98 1.47
CA HIS A 308 0.33 14.17 0.02
C HIS A 308 1.48 15.05 -0.49
N ALA A 309 1.84 16.10 0.25
CA ALA A 309 3.02 16.90 -0.06
C ALA A 309 4.30 16.06 0.05
N TYR A 310 4.41 15.28 1.12
CA TYR A 310 5.53 14.37 1.35
C TYR A 310 5.65 13.27 0.30
N ALA A 311 4.52 12.75 -0.19
CA ALA A 311 4.50 11.77 -1.28
C ALA A 311 5.10 12.34 -2.57
N LYS A 312 4.73 13.56 -2.96
CA LYS A 312 5.31 14.23 -4.14
C LYS A 312 6.81 14.46 -3.98
N TRP A 313 7.22 14.92 -2.81
CA TRP A 313 8.63 15.09 -2.49
C TRP A 313 9.39 13.75 -2.54
N SER A 314 8.84 12.70 -1.95
CA SER A 314 9.45 11.35 -1.91
C SER A 314 9.60 10.76 -3.31
N VAL A 315 8.61 10.93 -4.19
CA VAL A 315 8.70 10.57 -5.61
C VAL A 315 9.81 11.36 -6.30
N GLY A 316 9.87 12.68 -6.07
CA GLY A 316 10.93 13.54 -6.60
C GLY A 316 12.33 13.04 -6.22
N GLU A 317 12.56 12.77 -4.93
CA GLU A 317 13.87 12.30 -4.45
C GLU A 317 14.18 10.86 -4.83
N PHE A 318 13.17 10.01 -5.03
CA PHE A 318 13.35 8.67 -5.57
C PHE A 318 13.78 8.70 -7.04
N MET A 319 13.25 9.66 -7.81
CA MET A 319 13.60 9.87 -9.21
C MET A 319 14.88 10.70 -9.40
N ASN A 320 15.41 11.29 -8.33
CA ASN A 320 16.64 12.09 -8.35
C ASN A 320 17.86 11.24 -8.73
N GLN A 321 18.46 11.55 -9.88
CA GLN A 321 19.60 10.80 -10.42
C GLN A 321 20.86 10.91 -9.55
N ASN A 322 20.97 11.96 -8.73
CA ASN A 322 22.10 12.16 -7.81
C ASN A 322 22.06 11.21 -6.61
N HIS A 323 20.92 10.60 -6.32
CA HIS A 323 20.81 9.59 -5.29
C HIS A 323 21.21 8.22 -5.82
N ASN A 324 22.05 7.51 -5.06
CA ASN A 324 22.31 6.09 -5.30
C ASN A 324 21.07 5.24 -4.92
N ALA A 325 21.11 3.95 -5.26
CA ALA A 325 19.97 3.05 -5.04
C ALA A 325 19.61 2.88 -3.55
N ASP A 326 20.59 2.93 -2.64
CA ASP A 326 20.36 2.82 -1.19
C ASP A 326 19.59 4.03 -0.64
N VAL A 327 19.98 5.25 -1.02
CA VAL A 327 19.28 6.47 -0.59
C VAL A 327 17.83 6.47 -1.08
N ARG A 328 17.59 6.11 -2.36
CA ARG A 328 16.24 6.01 -2.93
C ARG A 328 15.38 4.98 -2.19
N ARG A 329 15.94 3.80 -1.88
CA ARG A 329 15.26 2.77 -1.07
C ARG A 329 14.98 3.23 0.35
N GLY A 330 15.91 3.96 0.96
CA GLY A 330 15.76 4.55 2.27
C GLY A 330 14.59 5.53 2.29
N ILE A 331 14.51 6.46 1.34
CA ILE A 331 13.39 7.41 1.20
C ILE A 331 12.05 6.68 1.07
N ALA A 332 11.97 5.68 0.18
CA ALA A 332 10.76 4.87 0.01
C ALA A 332 10.33 4.17 1.31
N THR A 333 11.31 3.63 2.06
CA THR A 333 11.11 2.97 3.35
C THR A 333 10.55 3.94 4.39
N VAL A 334 11.17 5.11 4.55
CA VAL A 334 10.72 6.13 5.52
C VAL A 334 9.30 6.60 5.19
N PHE A 335 9.03 6.88 3.91
CA PHE A 335 7.69 7.27 3.46
C PHE A 335 6.64 6.23 3.82
N LYS A 336 6.87 4.97 3.45
CA LYS A 336 5.96 3.87 3.74
C LYS A 336 5.70 3.71 5.24
N VAL A 337 6.76 3.72 6.06
CA VAL A 337 6.65 3.53 7.51
C VAL A 337 5.76 4.62 8.13
N LEU A 338 5.93 5.87 7.71
CA LEU A 338 5.08 6.96 8.22
C LEU A 338 3.62 6.86 7.73
N VAL A 339 3.39 6.51 6.47
CA VAL A 339 2.01 6.37 5.95
C VAL A 339 1.29 5.20 6.63
N VAL A 340 1.95 4.06 6.81
CA VAL A 340 1.39 2.90 7.55
C VAL A 340 1.12 3.25 9.02
N ARG A 341 1.97 4.07 9.65
CA ARG A 341 1.68 4.59 10.99
C ARG A 341 0.44 5.49 10.99
N SER A 342 0.35 6.41 10.03
CA SER A 342 -0.74 7.39 9.94
C SER A 342 -2.07 6.75 9.54
N SER A 343 -2.07 5.63 8.82
CA SER A 343 -3.32 4.94 8.42
C SER A 343 -4.09 4.35 9.60
N ARG A 344 -3.49 4.27 10.79
CA ARG A 344 -4.20 3.92 12.03
C ARG A 344 -5.36 4.88 12.32
N LEU A 345 -5.29 6.12 11.83
CA LEU A 345 -6.39 7.09 11.89
C LEU A 345 -7.67 6.55 11.23
N LEU A 346 -7.58 5.65 10.25
CA LEU A 346 -8.76 5.05 9.62
C LEU A 346 -9.62 4.28 10.64
N HIS A 347 -9.01 3.61 11.61
CA HIS A 347 -9.75 2.91 12.68
C HIS A 347 -10.43 3.91 13.63
N GLU A 348 -9.74 4.97 14.02
CA GLU A 348 -10.34 6.03 14.85
C GLU A 348 -11.53 6.70 14.14
N LEU A 349 -11.42 6.94 12.82
CA LEU A 349 -12.50 7.46 12.00
C LEU A 349 -13.67 6.49 11.85
N THR A 350 -13.40 5.18 11.79
CA THR A 350 -14.46 4.15 11.86
C THR A 350 -15.25 4.28 13.16
N GLU A 351 -14.57 4.42 14.30
CA GLU A 351 -15.25 4.62 15.60
C GLU A 351 -16.05 5.92 15.65
N ARG A 352 -15.55 6.99 15.02
CA ARG A 352 -16.27 8.28 14.93
C ARG A 352 -17.58 8.16 14.14
N CYS A 353 -17.73 7.13 13.30
CA CYS A 353 -18.97 6.82 12.58
C CYS A 353 -19.87 5.80 13.30
N GLY A 354 -19.53 5.42 14.54
CA GLY A 354 -20.27 4.44 15.34
C GLY A 354 -20.40 3.08 14.65
N TRP A 355 -21.49 2.36 14.91
CA TRP A 355 -21.73 1.04 14.31
C TRP A 355 -21.76 1.09 12.78
N GLN A 356 -22.19 2.20 12.18
CA GLN A 356 -22.26 2.35 10.72
C GLN A 356 -20.86 2.33 10.09
N GLY A 357 -19.85 2.85 10.78
CA GLY A 357 -18.46 2.82 10.33
C GLY A 357 -17.88 1.40 10.20
N LEU A 358 -18.48 0.41 10.87
CA LEU A 358 -18.05 -0.99 10.86
C LEU A 358 -18.49 -1.77 9.61
N PHE A 359 -19.32 -1.19 8.75
CA PHE A 359 -19.83 -1.87 7.56
C PHE A 359 -19.08 -1.41 6.31
N GLY A 360 -18.62 -2.36 5.50
CA GLY A 360 -17.81 -2.10 4.30
C GLY A 360 -18.44 -1.15 3.27
N HIS A 361 -19.78 -1.10 3.19
CA HIS A 361 -20.51 -0.18 2.29
C HIS A 361 -20.33 1.29 2.65
N ASN A 362 -19.84 1.57 3.86
CA ASN A 362 -19.48 2.89 4.32
C ASN A 362 -17.99 3.23 4.11
N GLN A 363 -17.29 2.46 3.27
CA GLN A 363 -15.90 2.61 2.79
C GLN A 363 -14.80 2.59 3.87
N ILE A 364 -14.94 3.28 5.02
CA ILE A 364 -13.84 3.54 5.96
C ILE A 364 -13.18 2.25 6.46
N THR A 365 -13.95 1.30 6.98
CA THR A 365 -13.39 0.04 7.51
C THR A 365 -12.78 -0.84 6.42
N GLU A 366 -13.30 -0.77 5.19
CA GLU A 366 -12.78 -1.50 4.04
C GLU A 366 -11.45 -0.92 3.60
N LEU A 367 -11.35 0.41 3.50
CA LEU A 367 -10.09 1.12 3.26
C LEU A 367 -9.03 0.76 4.30
N ALA A 368 -9.42 0.72 5.59
CA ALA A 368 -8.52 0.35 6.68
C ALA A 368 -7.99 -1.08 6.53
N SER A 369 -8.91 -2.05 6.34
CA SER A 369 -8.58 -3.47 6.27
C SER A 369 -7.78 -3.82 5.01
N THR A 370 -8.13 -3.22 3.86
CA THR A 370 -7.43 -3.45 2.61
C THR A 370 -6.03 -2.85 2.67
N PHE A 371 -5.87 -1.60 3.13
CA PHE A 371 -4.58 -0.92 3.23
C PHE A 371 -3.63 -1.56 4.26
N GLN A 372 -4.15 -2.23 5.30
CA GLN A 372 -3.32 -2.97 6.27
C GLN A 372 -2.36 -3.95 5.59
N GLY A 373 -2.73 -4.52 4.43
CA GLY A 373 -1.84 -5.39 3.64
C GLY A 373 -0.52 -4.71 3.22
N ASN A 374 -0.52 -3.38 3.06
CA ASN A 374 0.69 -2.61 2.73
C ASN A 374 1.73 -2.60 3.87
N SER A 375 1.35 -2.95 5.11
CA SER A 375 2.31 -3.08 6.22
C SER A 375 3.27 -4.26 6.06
N VAL A 376 2.90 -5.25 5.24
CA VAL A 376 3.65 -6.50 5.00
C VAL A 376 4.10 -6.66 3.54
N ALA A 377 3.29 -6.22 2.57
CA ALA A 377 3.64 -6.26 1.14
C ALA A 377 4.80 -5.31 0.84
N GLU A 378 5.62 -5.57 -0.19
CA GLU A 378 6.78 -4.74 -0.55
C GLU A 378 7.75 -4.49 0.62
N GLY A 379 7.93 -5.49 1.47
CA GLY A 379 8.78 -5.46 2.66
C GLY A 379 8.02 -5.10 3.94
N ASP A 380 8.03 -6.01 4.91
CA ASP A 380 7.44 -5.76 6.22
C ASP A 380 8.04 -4.51 6.88
N THR A 381 7.17 -3.63 7.36
CA THR A 381 7.57 -2.33 7.93
C THR A 381 8.60 -2.43 9.05
N LEU A 382 8.52 -3.44 9.94
CA LEU A 382 9.51 -3.60 11.00
C LEU A 382 10.86 -4.03 10.40
N VAL A 383 10.86 -4.99 9.48
CA VAL A 383 12.10 -5.55 8.90
C VAL A 383 12.82 -4.53 8.03
N ILE A 384 12.09 -3.78 7.19
CA ILE A 384 12.70 -2.71 6.39
C ILE A 384 13.20 -1.56 7.28
N SER A 385 12.52 -1.27 8.40
CA SER A 385 13.03 -0.32 9.39
C SER A 385 14.31 -0.82 10.06
N ILE A 386 14.39 -2.10 10.43
CA ILE A 386 15.61 -2.71 10.99
C ILE A 386 16.76 -2.59 10.00
N ARG A 387 16.53 -2.94 8.73
CA ARG A 387 17.54 -2.80 7.67
C ARG A 387 18.02 -1.35 7.56
N LEU A 388 17.09 -0.42 7.35
CA LEU A 388 17.43 0.99 7.14
C LEU A 388 18.17 1.56 8.36
N ALA A 389 17.63 1.37 9.57
CA ALA A 389 18.26 1.85 10.79
C ALA A 389 19.67 1.28 10.97
N SER A 390 19.85 -0.02 10.71
CA SER A 390 21.18 -0.66 10.77
C SER A 390 22.16 -0.04 9.78
N GLU A 391 21.74 0.19 8.53
CA GLU A 391 22.58 0.77 7.48
C GLU A 391 22.97 2.23 7.81
N LEU A 392 22.04 3.03 8.35
CA LEU A 392 22.29 4.40 8.80
C LEU A 392 23.23 4.44 10.01
N LEU A 393 23.00 3.60 11.02
CA LEU A 393 23.85 3.53 12.22
C LEU A 393 25.27 3.02 11.92
N MET A 394 25.46 2.31 10.81
CA MET A 394 26.78 1.90 10.29
C MET A 394 27.42 2.97 9.39
N ASN A 395 26.77 4.12 9.18
CA ASN A 395 27.22 5.18 8.27
C ASN A 395 27.47 4.68 6.84
N ARG A 396 26.68 3.71 6.36
CA ARG A 396 26.81 3.22 4.97
C ARG A 396 26.40 4.28 3.95
N TYR A 397 25.38 5.06 4.30
CA TYR A 397 24.89 6.22 3.56
C TYR A 397 24.09 7.12 4.52
N GLY A 398 23.76 8.32 4.08
CA GLY A 398 22.88 9.24 4.81
C GLY A 398 21.59 9.51 4.05
N LEU A 399 20.52 9.82 4.78
CA LEU A 399 19.30 10.39 4.23
C LEU A 399 19.38 11.92 4.20
N PRO A 400 18.48 12.61 3.46
CA PRO A 400 18.40 14.07 3.48
C PRO A 400 18.34 14.64 4.90
N ARG A 401 19.27 15.54 5.20
CA ARG A 401 19.44 16.17 6.51
C ARG A 401 18.28 17.15 6.80
N PRO A 402 18.02 17.48 8.07
CA PRO A 402 17.05 18.51 8.44
C PRO A 402 17.39 19.84 7.78
N THR A 403 16.38 20.54 7.25
CA THR A 403 16.52 21.91 6.75
C THR A 403 16.58 22.92 7.88
N ASP A 404 15.83 22.67 8.96
CA ASP A 404 15.89 23.40 10.23
C ASP A 404 16.18 22.41 11.38
N PRO A 405 17.46 22.27 11.79
CA PRO A 405 17.84 21.42 12.91
C PRO A 405 17.24 21.82 14.25
N THR A 406 16.67 23.03 14.38
CA THR A 406 16.08 23.54 15.62
C THR A 406 14.59 23.25 15.75
N GLY A 407 13.95 22.73 14.68
CA GLY A 407 12.56 22.30 14.72
C GLY A 407 12.35 21.11 15.66
N PHE A 408 11.17 21.04 16.31
CA PHE A 408 10.90 20.00 17.33
C PHE A 408 11.04 18.58 16.77
N LEU A 409 10.57 18.33 15.55
CA LEU A 409 10.68 17.02 14.92
C LEU A 409 12.12 16.69 14.49
N ALA A 410 12.92 17.70 14.10
CA ALA A 410 14.34 17.52 13.78
C ALA A 410 15.16 17.18 15.02
N MET A 411 14.91 17.86 16.14
CA MET A 411 15.52 17.53 17.43
C MET A 411 15.10 16.14 17.91
N TYR A 412 13.83 15.77 17.72
CA TYR A 412 13.34 14.42 18.04
C TYR A 412 14.00 13.33 17.17
N GLU A 413 14.12 13.55 15.86
CA GLU A 413 14.88 12.66 14.98
C GLU A 413 16.32 12.48 15.48
N ALA A 414 17.02 13.59 15.74
CA ALA A 414 18.41 13.56 16.20
C ALA A 414 18.56 12.79 17.53
N GLY A 415 17.71 13.08 18.52
CA GLY A 415 17.75 12.39 19.82
C GLY A 415 17.45 10.90 19.72
N MET A 416 16.45 10.51 18.91
CA MET A 416 16.16 9.10 18.65
C MET A 416 17.35 8.37 18.01
N LEU A 417 18.01 9.01 17.04
CA LEU A 417 19.23 8.46 16.42
C LEU A 417 20.37 8.31 17.44
N GLU A 418 20.58 9.32 18.29
CA GLU A 418 21.61 9.30 19.33
C GLU A 418 21.37 8.20 20.36
N GLU A 419 20.14 8.04 20.83
CA GLU A 419 19.78 7.00 21.79
C GLU A 419 19.97 5.59 21.22
N VAL A 420 19.52 5.35 19.98
CA VAL A 420 19.70 4.04 19.33
C VAL A 420 21.18 3.78 19.01
N ALA A 421 21.94 4.82 18.64
CA ALA A 421 23.38 4.71 18.43
C ALA A 421 24.13 4.37 19.72
N ARG A 422 23.71 4.95 20.86
CA ARG A 422 24.23 4.63 22.18
C ARG A 422 23.99 3.16 22.53
N ASP A 423 22.76 2.68 22.35
CA ASP A 423 22.40 1.29 22.59
C ASP A 423 23.17 0.33 21.69
N LYS A 424 23.35 0.69 20.41
CA LYS A 424 24.21 -0.07 19.50
C LYS A 424 25.64 -0.14 20.01
N ASN A 425 26.24 0.97 20.41
CA ASN A 425 27.63 1.00 20.86
C ASN A 425 27.81 0.15 22.13
N LEU A 426 26.87 0.21 23.08
CA LEU A 426 26.83 -0.66 24.25
C LEU A 426 26.66 -2.14 23.86
N ALA A 427 25.82 -2.43 22.87
CA ALA A 427 25.57 -3.78 22.40
C ALA A 427 26.75 -4.41 21.63
N LEU A 428 27.57 -3.60 20.97
CA LEU A 428 28.72 -4.09 20.21
C LEU A 428 29.87 -4.53 21.12
N GLY A 429 30.07 -3.86 22.27
CA GLY A 429 31.18 -4.13 23.20
C GLY A 429 32.52 -4.29 22.46
N ASP A 430 33.36 -5.22 22.94
CA ASP A 430 34.62 -5.61 22.28
C ASP A 430 34.43 -6.57 21.09
N SER A 431 33.21 -7.12 20.92
CA SER A 431 32.95 -8.20 19.95
C SER A 431 32.76 -7.71 18.51
N GLY A 432 32.39 -6.43 18.32
CA GLY A 432 32.17 -5.81 17.02
C GLY A 432 31.04 -6.40 16.16
N ARG A 433 30.19 -7.30 16.70
CA ARG A 433 29.18 -8.03 15.92
C ARG A 433 27.76 -7.50 16.12
N LEU A 434 27.12 -7.07 15.03
CA LEU A 434 25.73 -6.60 14.95
C LEU A 434 24.67 -7.72 15.00
N ARG A 435 24.96 -8.84 15.68
CA ARG A 435 24.10 -10.03 15.71
C ARG A 435 24.03 -10.71 17.09
N GLY A 436 24.48 -10.01 18.15
CA GLY A 436 24.43 -10.53 19.52
C GLY A 436 23.07 -10.33 20.19
N THR A 437 22.82 -11.09 21.27
CA THR A 437 21.58 -11.01 22.08
C THR A 437 21.30 -9.59 22.58
N THR A 438 22.35 -8.84 22.97
CA THR A 438 22.20 -7.44 23.40
C THR A 438 21.69 -6.55 22.28
N TYR A 439 22.23 -6.69 21.07
CA TYR A 439 21.75 -5.94 19.90
C TYR A 439 20.29 -6.29 19.57
N ASN A 440 19.96 -7.58 19.63
CA ASN A 440 18.60 -8.08 19.42
C ASN A 440 17.60 -7.47 20.42
N ASN A 441 17.98 -7.35 21.70
CA ASN A 441 17.08 -6.92 22.75
C ASN A 441 17.00 -5.39 22.91
N SER A 442 18.10 -4.67 22.65
CA SER A 442 18.19 -3.23 22.91
C SER A 442 18.03 -2.37 21.66
N VAL A 443 18.46 -2.85 20.48
CA VAL A 443 18.50 -2.03 19.25
C VAL A 443 17.33 -2.35 18.32
N LEU A 444 17.12 -3.63 17.96
CA LEU A 444 16.10 -4.02 16.98
C LEU A 444 14.69 -3.50 17.30
N PRO A 445 14.20 -3.54 18.57
CA PRO A 445 12.86 -3.04 18.90
C PRO A 445 12.71 -1.53 18.67
N ARG A 446 13.81 -0.78 18.67
CA ARG A 446 13.83 0.69 18.54
C ARG A 446 13.93 1.15 17.09
N CYS A 447 14.36 0.29 16.17
CA CYS A 447 14.60 0.66 14.76
C CYS A 447 13.37 1.25 14.07
N ARG A 448 12.18 0.69 14.32
CA ARG A 448 10.94 1.23 13.73
C ARG A 448 10.64 2.64 14.23
N ALA A 449 10.73 2.88 15.54
CA ALA A 449 10.48 4.20 16.13
C ALA A 449 11.50 5.24 15.61
N MET A 450 12.76 4.86 15.46
CA MET A 450 13.79 5.71 14.85
C MET A 450 13.43 6.09 13.41
N VAL A 451 13.00 5.15 12.58
CA VAL A 451 12.60 5.42 11.19
C VAL A 451 11.30 6.24 11.12
N GLU A 452 10.37 6.03 12.05
CA GLU A 452 9.16 6.85 12.17
C GLU A 452 9.50 8.30 12.51
N ALA A 453 10.47 8.57 13.40
CA ALA A 453 10.93 9.92 13.75
C ALA A 453 11.53 10.65 12.54
N ILE A 454 12.38 9.97 11.75
CA ILE A 454 12.91 10.50 10.47
C ILE A 454 11.74 10.89 9.56
N GLY A 455 10.75 10.01 9.41
CA GLY A 455 9.60 10.25 8.54
C GLY A 455 8.76 11.45 8.98
N GLN A 456 8.50 11.59 10.29
CA GLN A 456 7.75 12.73 10.82
C GLN A 456 8.41 14.06 10.44
N ARG A 457 9.72 14.19 10.64
CA ARG A 457 10.45 15.40 10.25
C ARG A 457 10.43 15.60 8.73
N MET A 458 10.78 14.58 7.94
CA MET A 458 10.80 14.69 6.47
C MET A 458 9.45 15.11 5.91
N ALA A 459 8.35 14.59 6.45
CA ALA A 459 7.01 14.93 5.99
C ALA A 459 6.65 16.39 6.31
N TYR A 460 6.97 16.85 7.52
CA TYR A 460 6.77 18.24 7.92
C TYR A 460 7.56 19.20 7.03
N GLU A 461 8.85 18.95 6.83
CA GLU A 461 9.71 19.82 6.00
C GLU A 461 9.30 19.79 4.53
N ALA A 462 8.93 18.61 3.99
CA ALA A 462 8.44 18.50 2.62
C ALA A 462 7.13 19.29 2.41
N ALA A 463 6.23 19.26 3.39
CA ALA A 463 4.99 20.03 3.36
C ALA A 463 5.24 21.54 3.49
N GLN A 464 6.12 21.94 4.41
CA GLN A 464 6.53 23.32 4.61
C GLN A 464 7.19 23.90 3.35
N ALA A 465 8.10 23.15 2.71
CA ALA A 465 8.85 23.58 1.53
C ALA A 465 7.96 23.86 0.31
N GLN A 466 6.77 23.28 0.21
CA GLN A 466 5.84 23.58 -0.88
C GLN A 466 5.22 24.99 -0.75
N GLY A 467 5.20 25.58 0.44
CA GLY A 467 4.69 26.94 0.67
C GLY A 467 3.17 27.11 0.46
N ILE A 468 2.42 26.04 0.19
CA ILE A 468 0.97 26.06 -0.07
C ILE A 468 0.14 25.44 1.05
N ILE A 469 0.78 24.79 2.02
CA ILE A 469 0.12 24.15 3.16
C ILE A 469 -0.13 25.19 4.24
N ALA A 470 -1.36 25.22 4.78
CA ALA A 470 -1.72 26.19 5.80
C ALA A 470 -0.88 25.98 7.08
N PRO A 471 -0.40 27.04 7.76
CA PRO A 471 0.36 26.91 8.99
C PRO A 471 -0.36 26.09 10.08
N GLU A 472 -1.68 26.21 10.19
CA GLU A 472 -2.51 25.46 11.15
C GLU A 472 -2.51 23.95 10.86
N VAL A 473 -2.37 23.55 9.59
CA VAL A 473 -2.24 22.14 9.20
C VAL A 473 -0.89 21.59 9.64
N LEU A 474 0.19 22.36 9.41
CA LEU A 474 1.53 21.99 9.85
C LEU A 474 1.61 21.91 11.38
N ASP A 475 0.98 22.84 12.10
CA ASP A 475 0.94 22.87 13.56
C ASP A 475 0.22 21.64 14.13
N VAL A 476 -0.96 21.28 13.61
CA VAL A 476 -1.67 20.05 14.03
C VAL A 476 -0.85 18.79 13.74
N PHE A 477 -0.20 18.69 12.57
CA PHE A 477 0.66 17.55 12.25
C PHE A 477 1.88 17.46 13.20
N GLU A 478 2.54 18.58 13.51
CA GLU A 478 3.66 18.59 14.45
C GLU A 478 3.21 18.19 15.85
N LYS A 479 2.11 18.78 16.35
CA LYS A 479 1.63 18.50 17.71
C LYS A 479 1.09 17.08 17.85
N SER A 480 0.41 16.54 16.84
CA SER A 480 -0.03 15.14 16.86
C SER A 480 1.16 14.18 16.88
N CYS A 481 2.27 14.50 16.20
CA CYS A 481 3.51 13.73 16.23
C CYS A 481 4.16 13.77 17.62
N ILE A 482 4.26 14.95 18.23
CA ILE A 482 4.79 15.15 19.60
C ILE A 482 4.01 14.31 20.62
N GLN A 483 2.68 14.28 20.52
CA GLN A 483 1.82 13.57 21.45
C GLN A 483 1.90 12.04 21.38
N LYS A 484 2.61 11.49 20.39
CA LYS A 484 2.89 10.05 20.35
C LYS A 484 4.07 9.65 21.23
N ASP A 485 4.95 10.58 21.59
CA ASP A 485 6.03 10.36 22.57
C ASP A 485 6.25 11.60 23.46
N PRO A 486 5.23 12.02 24.24
CA PRO A 486 5.34 13.21 25.07
C PRO A 486 6.39 13.05 26.18
N SER A 487 6.73 11.82 26.55
CA SER A 487 7.80 11.50 27.50
C SER A 487 9.14 12.05 27.03
N TRP A 488 9.52 11.76 25.79
CA TRP A 488 10.78 12.22 25.23
C TRP A 488 10.89 13.74 25.27
N PHE A 489 9.84 14.45 24.86
CA PHE A 489 9.84 15.92 24.84
C PHE A 489 9.91 16.54 26.24
N VAL A 490 9.27 15.92 27.22
CA VAL A 490 9.32 16.36 28.63
C VAL A 490 10.71 16.13 29.21
N GLU A 491 11.32 14.97 28.96
CA GLU A 491 12.67 14.63 29.45
C GLU A 491 13.73 15.58 28.89
N HIS A 492 13.56 16.02 27.65
CA HIS A 492 14.46 16.96 26.99
C HIS A 492 14.11 18.44 27.24
N GLY A 493 13.15 18.73 28.13
CA GLY A 493 12.84 20.08 28.58
C GLY A 493 12.02 20.94 27.61
N TYR A 494 11.38 20.35 26.60
CA TYR A 494 10.58 21.07 25.60
C TYR A 494 9.16 21.46 26.07
N GLY A 495 8.83 21.15 27.32
CA GLY A 495 7.59 21.56 27.95
C GLY A 495 7.14 20.58 29.03
N THR A 496 6.21 21.02 29.88
CA THR A 496 5.52 20.10 30.78
C THR A 496 4.44 19.32 30.03
N ARG A 497 4.01 18.17 30.57
CA ARG A 497 2.87 17.43 30.01
C ARG A 497 1.61 18.29 29.82
N SER A 498 1.36 19.23 30.75
CA SER A 498 0.23 20.17 30.60
C SER A 498 0.47 21.13 29.45
N ALA A 499 1.65 21.74 29.35
CA ALA A 499 1.97 22.67 28.29
C ALA A 499 1.88 22.03 26.89
N LEU A 500 2.38 20.80 26.74
CA LEU A 500 2.26 20.05 25.48
C LEU A 500 0.79 19.81 25.10
N ARG A 501 -0.05 19.42 26.07
CA ARG A 501 -1.49 19.24 25.87
C ARG A 501 -2.21 20.55 25.53
N ASP A 502 -1.85 21.64 26.20
CA ASP A 502 -2.48 22.95 25.98
C ASP A 502 -2.10 23.53 24.61
N ASN A 503 -0.87 23.30 24.16
CA ASN A 503 -0.43 23.64 22.81
C ASN A 503 -1.17 22.82 21.75
N GLU A 504 -1.32 21.52 21.97
CA GLU A 504 -2.10 20.65 21.07
C GLU A 504 -3.57 21.10 21.00
N ASN A 505 -4.21 21.39 22.14
CA ASN A 505 -5.58 21.93 22.19
C ASN A 505 -5.72 23.22 21.37
N ARG A 506 -4.73 24.11 21.44
CA ARG A 506 -4.69 25.35 20.66
C ARG A 506 -4.57 25.08 19.16
N ALA A 507 -3.70 24.15 18.76
CA ALA A 507 -3.52 23.75 17.35
C ALA A 507 -4.84 23.28 16.74
N TYR A 508 -5.56 22.35 17.40
CA TYR A 508 -6.87 21.91 16.92
C TYR A 508 -7.93 23.01 16.92
N SER A 509 -7.91 23.90 17.91
CA SER A 509 -8.85 25.03 17.98
C SER A 509 -8.63 26.02 16.82
N ASN A 510 -7.38 26.24 16.43
CA ASN A 510 -7.01 27.09 15.30
C ASN A 510 -7.34 26.45 13.94
N LEU A 511 -7.22 25.12 13.84
CA LEU A 511 -7.53 24.40 12.59
C LEU A 511 -9.03 24.21 12.36
N LEU A 512 -9.84 24.10 13.43
CA LEU A 512 -11.27 23.81 13.33
C LEU A 512 -12.05 24.75 12.39
N PRO A 513 -11.84 26.09 12.39
CA PRO A 513 -12.48 27.00 11.44
C PRO A 513 -12.21 26.66 9.96
N LEU A 514 -11.08 26.03 9.65
CA LEU A 514 -10.68 25.64 8.29
C LEU A 514 -11.26 24.30 7.84
N LEU A 515 -12.05 23.60 8.68
CA LEU A 515 -12.56 22.26 8.39
C LEU A 515 -13.30 22.16 7.05
N SER A 516 -14.17 23.12 6.72
CA SER A 516 -14.90 23.08 5.44
C SER A 516 -13.94 23.18 4.26
N THR A 517 -12.94 24.08 4.35
CA THR A 517 -11.90 24.25 3.34
C THR A 517 -11.03 22.99 3.21
N LEU A 518 -10.66 22.34 4.32
CA LEU A 518 -9.92 21.07 4.31
C LEU A 518 -10.70 19.97 3.56
N VAL A 519 -12.00 19.84 3.83
CA VAL A 519 -12.87 18.85 3.16
C VAL A 519 -12.98 19.13 1.65
N GLU A 520 -13.01 20.40 1.25
CA GLU A 520 -13.02 20.79 -0.17
C GLU A 520 -11.67 20.53 -0.85
N ARG A 521 -10.55 20.95 -0.23
CA ARG A 521 -9.18 20.75 -0.75
C ARG A 521 -8.79 19.28 -0.84
N ALA A 522 -9.38 18.43 -0.01
CA ALA A 522 -9.21 16.99 -0.13
C ALA A 522 -9.67 16.45 -1.50
N ASN A 523 -10.58 17.14 -2.22
CA ASN A 523 -11.08 16.79 -3.54
C ASN A 523 -11.67 15.36 -3.61
N ALA A 524 -12.22 14.88 -2.50
CA ALA A 524 -12.69 13.50 -2.33
C ALA A 524 -14.17 13.30 -2.73
N LYS A 525 -14.93 14.36 -2.99
CA LYS A 525 -16.41 14.32 -3.11
C LYS A 525 -16.91 13.23 -4.04
N GLU A 526 -16.38 13.15 -5.26
CA GLU A 526 -16.83 12.23 -6.32
C GLU A 526 -16.45 10.75 -6.03
N TYR A 527 -15.52 10.53 -5.09
CA TYR A 527 -15.03 9.22 -4.69
C TYR A 527 -15.73 8.68 -3.43
N ILE A 528 -16.67 9.45 -2.88
CA ILE A 528 -17.46 9.06 -1.72
C ILE A 528 -18.83 8.59 -2.20
N THR A 529 -19.11 7.30 -2.08
CA THR A 529 -20.39 6.68 -2.50
C THR A 529 -21.19 6.09 -1.37
N VAL A 530 -20.84 6.46 -0.13
CA VAL A 530 -21.45 5.89 1.07
C VAL A 530 -22.86 6.45 1.33
N PRO A 531 -23.84 5.60 1.68
CA PRO A 531 -25.18 6.06 2.06
C PRO A 531 -25.18 7.00 3.28
N LEU A 532 -24.18 6.89 4.18
CA LEU A 532 -24.16 7.61 5.45
C LEU A 532 -24.01 9.14 5.32
N VAL A 533 -23.50 9.65 4.18
CA VAL A 533 -23.23 11.09 4.00
C VAL A 533 -24.30 11.83 3.22
N GLU A 534 -25.24 11.12 2.60
CA GLU A 534 -26.31 11.69 1.76
C GLU A 534 -27.68 11.61 2.42
N GLU A 535 -28.54 12.59 2.12
CA GLU A 535 -29.90 12.64 2.66
C GLU A 535 -30.81 11.78 1.80
N GLY A 536 -31.71 11.01 2.42
CA GLY A 536 -32.53 10.01 1.72
C GLY A 536 -31.77 8.72 1.35
N ALA A 537 -30.47 8.77 1.04
CA ALA A 537 -29.69 7.59 0.65
C ALA A 537 -29.68 6.48 1.71
N MET A 538 -29.68 6.85 3.01
CA MET A 538 -29.79 5.89 4.10
C MET A 538 -31.18 5.21 4.12
N GLU A 539 -32.25 5.93 3.81
CA GLU A 539 -33.60 5.34 3.75
C GLU A 539 -33.72 4.38 2.57
N ASP A 540 -33.18 4.77 1.41
CA ASP A 540 -33.15 3.92 0.22
C ASP A 540 -32.30 2.66 0.46
N PHE A 541 -31.16 2.80 1.13
CA PHE A 541 -30.34 1.67 1.56
C PHE A 541 -31.12 0.74 2.49
N ILE A 542 -31.79 1.26 3.52
CA ILE A 542 -32.60 0.47 4.45
C ILE A 542 -33.71 -0.28 3.71
N LYS A 543 -34.42 0.37 2.79
CA LYS A 543 -35.49 -0.25 1.97
C LYS A 543 -34.97 -1.37 1.05
N ALA A 544 -33.70 -1.31 0.66
CA ALA A 544 -33.07 -2.33 -0.17
C ALA A 544 -32.55 -3.55 0.61
N LEU A 545 -32.50 -3.49 1.95
CA LEU A 545 -32.04 -4.60 2.77
C LEU A 545 -33.08 -5.73 2.80
N PRO A 546 -32.64 -7.01 2.82
CA PRO A 546 -33.54 -8.12 3.10
C PRO A 546 -34.26 -7.92 4.44
N ALA A 547 -35.59 -7.92 4.41
CA ALA A 547 -36.43 -7.78 5.59
C ALA A 547 -37.13 -9.11 5.91
N PHE A 548 -37.23 -9.45 7.20
CA PHE A 548 -37.91 -10.66 7.67
C PHE A 548 -39.04 -10.27 8.63
N GLY A 549 -40.29 -10.38 8.17
CA GLY A 549 -41.50 -10.00 8.91
C GLY A 549 -42.56 -11.10 8.95
N ALA A 550 -43.61 -10.91 9.76
CA ALA A 550 -44.72 -11.86 9.87
C ALA A 550 -45.60 -11.86 8.59
N ARG A 551 -45.41 -12.87 7.73
CA ARG A 551 -46.27 -13.52 6.71
C ARG A 551 -47.36 -12.77 5.90
N THR A 552 -47.55 -11.45 5.97
CA THR A 552 -48.44 -10.71 5.04
C THR A 552 -47.74 -9.69 4.15
N ASP A 553 -46.45 -9.40 4.37
CA ASP A 553 -45.67 -8.52 3.50
C ASP A 553 -44.48 -9.28 2.89
N ASN A 554 -44.77 -10.29 2.06
CA ASN A 554 -43.77 -10.82 1.13
C ASN A 554 -43.65 -9.83 -0.05
N MET A 555 -42.94 -8.72 0.17
CA MET A 555 -42.45 -7.89 -0.93
C MET A 555 -40.97 -8.19 -1.18
N VAL A 556 -40.78 -9.06 -2.18
CA VAL A 556 -39.60 -9.25 -3.03
C VAL A 556 -38.27 -9.59 -2.32
N ALA A 557 -38.03 -10.89 -2.20
CA ALA A 557 -36.69 -11.48 -2.25
C ALA A 557 -36.69 -12.59 -3.30
N ASP A 558 -36.89 -12.21 -4.57
CA ASP A 558 -36.39 -13.05 -5.66
C ASP A 558 -34.93 -12.66 -5.89
N GLN A 559 -34.04 -13.62 -5.66
CA GLN A 559 -32.58 -13.59 -5.83
C GLN A 559 -31.73 -13.20 -4.60
N ALA A 560 -31.59 -14.14 -3.67
CA ALA A 560 -30.29 -14.45 -3.08
C ALA A 560 -30.15 -15.98 -2.88
N PRO A 561 -28.99 -16.58 -3.18
CA PRO A 561 -28.83 -18.03 -3.20
C PRO A 561 -28.90 -18.61 -1.78
N LYS A 562 -29.54 -19.77 -1.66
CA LYS A 562 -29.50 -20.61 -0.46
C LYS A 562 -28.06 -21.06 -0.21
N SER A 563 -27.35 -20.35 0.67
CA SER A 563 -26.16 -20.88 1.31
C SER A 563 -26.59 -22.03 2.24
N ARG A 564 -26.20 -23.25 1.90
CA ARG A 564 -26.07 -24.37 2.83
C ARG A 564 -24.59 -24.70 2.90
N LEU A 565 -24.07 -24.67 4.13
CA LEU A 565 -22.73 -25.04 4.60
C LEU A 565 -21.65 -23.96 4.43
#